data_AF-A0A7J4RTS4-F1
#
_entry.id   AF-A0A7J4RTS4-F1
#
_cell.length_a   1.000
_cell.length_b   1.000
_cell.length_c   1.000
_cell.angle_alpha   90.00
_cell.angle_beta   90.00
_cell.angle_gamma   90.00
#
_symmetry.space_group_name_H-M   'P 1'
#
loop_
_entity.id
_entity.type
_entity.pdbx_description
1 polymer ?
#
loop_
_entity_poly.entity_id
_entity_poly.type
_entity_poly.pdbx_seq_one_letter_code
_entity_poly.pdbx_strand_id
1 'polypeptide(L)' 'MHKDYDDEFGPVSHTITERENSIFVSIPIIAYTVLAIMKKTIDITVAINKIKVAIRNFENHNKELIVQKSGQT' A
#
# COMPACT_ATOMS: atom_id res chain seq x y z
N MET A 1 27.74 8.08 0.80
CA MET A 1 26.51 7.27 0.88
C MET A 1 25.45 8.00 0.08
N HIS A 2 24.91 7.40 -0.98
CA HIS A 2 23.74 7.97 -1.65
C HIS A 2 22.63 8.07 -0.61
N LYS A 3 21.99 9.24 -0.48
CA LYS A 3 20.72 9.34 0.23
C LYS A 3 19.73 8.48 -0.54
N ASP A 4 19.09 7.55 0.15
CA ASP A 4 18.06 6.74 -0.48
C ASP A 4 16.87 7.64 -0.81
N TYR A 5 16.10 7.31 -1.84
CA TYR A 5 14.92 8.08 -2.22
C TYR A 5 13.89 8.12 -1.08
N ASP A 6 13.87 7.10 -0.23
CA ASP A 6 13.03 7.06 0.97
C ASP A 6 13.42 8.14 1.99
N ASP A 7 14.69 8.55 2.06
CA ASP A 7 15.14 9.62 2.97
C ASP A 7 14.67 11.01 2.48
N GLU A 8 14.49 11.18 1.17
CA GLU A 8 14.13 12.46 0.56
C GLU A 8 12.62 12.62 0.36
N PHE A 9 11.93 11.54 0.00
CA PHE A 9 10.52 11.57 -0.40
C PHE A 9 9.60 10.74 0.50
N GLY A 10 10.16 10.01 1.46
CA GLY A 10 9.43 9.06 2.29
C GLY A 10 9.09 7.76 1.54
N PRO A 11 8.59 6.74 2.27
CA PRO A 11 8.31 5.43 1.69
C PRO A 11 7.12 5.48 0.74
N VAL A 12 7.19 4.67 -0.33
CA VAL A 12 6.10 4.53 -1.31
C VAL A 12 4.86 3.91 -0.66
N SER A 13 3.78 4.70 -0.59
CA SER A 13 2.52 4.22 -0.01
C SER A 13 1.66 3.40 -0.98
N HIS A 14 1.74 3.70 -2.28
CA HIS A 14 1.06 2.99 -3.36
C HIS A 14 1.58 3.50 -4.72
N THR A 15 1.40 2.71 -5.77
CA THR A 15 1.62 3.14 -7.16
C THR A 15 0.33 3.00 -7.97
N ILE A 16 0.16 3.90 -8.94
CA ILE A 16 -0.99 3.94 -9.85
C ILE A 16 -0.44 3.77 -11.27
N THR A 17 -1.00 2.82 -12.01
CA THR A 17 -0.70 2.63 -13.44
C THR A 17 -1.98 2.73 -14.23
N GLU A 18 -2.05 3.75 -15.09
CA GLU A 18 -3.18 3.95 -15.98
C GLU A 18 -2.99 3.17 -17.29
N ARG A 19 -4.06 2.51 -17.73
CA ARG A 19 -4.19 1.94 -19.08
C ARG A 19 -5.37 2.59 -19.78
N GLU A 20 -5.56 2.27 -21.06
CA GLU A 20 -6.63 2.84 -21.88
C GLU A 20 -8.00 2.77 -21.19
N ASN A 21 -8.39 1.59 -20.68
CA ASN A 21 -9.73 1.34 -20.12
C ASN A 21 -9.73 0.93 -18.62
N SER A 22 -8.57 0.89 -17.98
CA SER A 22 -8.42 0.38 -16.61
C SER A 22 -7.31 1.09 -15.87
N ILE A 23 -7.35 1.01 -14.55
CA ILE A 23 -6.32 1.51 -13.65
C ILE A 23 -5.91 0.37 -12.71
N PHE A 24 -4.60 0.23 -12.55
CA PHE A 24 -3.98 -0.68 -11.61
C PHE A 24 -3.48 0.12 -10.42
N VAL A 25 -3.84 -0.31 -9.22
CA VAL A 25 -3.38 0.27 -7.96
C VAL A 25 -2.61 -0.81 -7.23
N SER A 26 -1.33 -0.57 -6.96
CA SER A 26 -0.47 -1.46 -6.19
C SER A 26 -0.20 -0.83 -4.83
N ILE A 27 -0.52 -1.55 -3.76
CA ILE A 27 -0.29 -1.11 -2.39
C ILE A 27 0.66 -2.11 -1.72
N PRO A 28 1.91 -1.73 -1.46
CA PRO A 28 2.83 -2.59 -0.74
C PRO A 28 2.34 -2.78 0.70
N ILE A 29 2.36 -4.01 1.16
CA ILE A 29 2.21 -4.40 2.57
C ILE A 29 3.44 -5.22 2.95
N ILE A 30 3.85 -5.24 4.22
CA ILE A 30 5.18 -5.72 4.67
C ILE A 30 5.72 -6.93 3.87
N ALA A 31 4.96 -8.01 3.77
CA ALA A 31 5.37 -9.23 3.06
C ALA A 31 4.69 -9.48 1.70
N TYR A 32 3.76 -8.61 1.27
CA TYR A 32 2.95 -8.84 0.07
C TYR A 32 2.61 -7.54 -0.67
N THR A 33 1.87 -7.64 -1.77
CA THR A 33 1.36 -6.46 -2.46
C THR A 33 -0.10 -6.70 -2.80
N VAL A 34 -0.95 -5.75 -2.43
CA VAL A 34 -2.34 -5.74 -2.87
C VAL A 34 -2.38 -5.10 -4.25
N LEU A 35 -2.75 -5.88 -5.25
CA LEU A 35 -2.99 -5.39 -6.61
C LEU A 35 -4.50 -5.29 -6.87
N ALA A 36 -4.99 -4.07 -7.05
CA ALA A 36 -6.37 -3.80 -7.42
C ALA A 36 -6.44 -3.33 -8.88
N ILE A 37 -7.42 -3.86 -9.63
CA ILE A 37 -7.70 -3.48 -11.01
C ILE A 37 -9.10 -2.89 -11.06
N MET A 38 -9.24 -1.68 -11.59
CA MET A 38 -10.52 -0.97 -11.65
C MET A 38 -10.75 -0.31 -13.02
N LYS A 39 -12.02 -0.05 -13.35
CA LYS A 39 -12.39 0.78 -14.51
C LYS A 39 -12.03 2.23 -14.23
N LYS A 40 -11.69 2.99 -15.27
CA LYS A 40 -11.39 4.44 -15.17
C LYS A 40 -12.53 5.29 -14.63
N THR A 41 -13.77 4.81 -14.70
CA THR A 41 -14.96 5.52 -14.20
C THR A 41 -15.05 5.51 -12.67
N ILE A 42 -14.20 4.76 -11.98
CA ILE A 42 -14.17 4.68 -10.52
C ILE A 42 -13.26 5.76 -9.96
N ASP A 43 -13.71 6.45 -8.91
CA ASP A 43 -12.87 7.36 -8.13
C ASP A 43 -11.74 6.59 -7.45
N ILE A 44 -10.52 6.81 -7.94
CA ILE A 44 -9.28 6.21 -7.45
C ILE A 44 -9.05 6.46 -5.96
N THR A 45 -9.34 7.68 -5.50
CA THR A 45 -9.02 8.12 -4.13
C THR A 45 -9.92 7.38 -3.15
N VAL A 46 -11.21 7.30 -3.48
CA VAL A 46 -12.19 6.55 -2.69
C VAL A 46 -11.84 5.05 -2.68
N ALA A 47 -11.45 4.49 -3.82
CA ALA A 47 -11.06 3.10 -3.93
C ALA A 47 -9.81 2.78 -3.07
N ILE A 48 -8.76 3.60 -3.16
CA ILE A 48 -7.53 3.45 -2.36
C ILE A 48 -7.84 3.49 -0.87
N ASN A 49 -8.67 4.45 -0.43
CA ASN A 49 -9.04 4.57 0.98
C ASN A 49 -9.77 3.32 1.48
N LYS A 50 -10.71 2.78 0.69
CA LYS A 50 -11.40 1.53 1.02
C LYS A 50 -10.44 0.34 1.11
N ILE A 51 -9.50 0.23 0.17
CA ILE A 51 -8.51 -0.85 0.18
C ILE A 51 -7.62 -0.74 1.43
N LYS A 52 -7.14 0.47 1.76
CA LYS A 52 -6.34 0.71 2.98
C LYS A 52 -7.09 0.33 4.26
N VAL A 53 -8.39 0.64 4.34
CA VAL A 53 -9.23 0.21 5.47
C VAL A 53 -9.36 -1.31 5.53
N ALA A 54 -9.58 -1.97 4.39
CA ALA A 54 -9.66 -3.43 4.33
C ALA A 54 -8.35 -4.11 4.75
N ILE A 55 -7.19 -3.57 4.32
CA ILE A 55 -5.87 -4.06 4.72
C ILE A 55 -5.67 -3.95 6.23
N ARG A 56 -6.02 -2.81 6.84
CA ARG A 56 -5.91 -2.61 8.30
C ARG A 56 -6.74 -3.60 9.11
N ASN A 57 -7.89 -4.00 8.58
CA ASN A 57 -8.78 -4.95 9.22
C ASN A 57 -8.38 -6.41 8.96
N PHE A 58 -7.40 -6.66 8.10
CA PHE A 58 -6.90 -8.00 7.83
C PHE A 58 -6.01 -8.46 9.00
N GLU A 59 -6.42 -9.53 9.70
CA GLU A 59 -5.89 -9.95 11.01
C GLU A 59 -4.36 -10.13 11.08
N ASN A 60 -3.71 -10.44 9.95
CA ASN A 60 -2.25 -10.61 9.89
C ASN A 60 -1.46 -9.30 9.93
N HIS A 61 -2.07 -8.15 9.57
CA HIS A 61 -1.38 -6.86 9.62
C HIS A 61 -1.10 -6.42 11.06
N ASN A 62 -1.99 -6.77 12.01
CA ASN A 62 -1.82 -6.43 13.43
C ASN A 62 -0.84 -7.36 14.15
N LYS A 63 -0.74 -8.63 13.76
CA LYS A 63 0.21 -9.58 14.38
C LYS A 63 1.68 -9.23 14.05
N GLU A 64 1.98 -8.82 12.82
CA GLU A 64 3.34 -8.44 12.41
C GLU A 64 3.80 -7.10 13.01
N LEU A 65 2.89 -6.11 13.15
CA LEU A 65 3.18 -4.84 13.84
C LEU A 65 3.50 -5.03 15.33
N ILE A 66 2.90 -6.02 15.98
CA ILE A 66 3.19 -6.36 17.40
C ILE A 66 4.58 -6.99 17.51
N VAL A 67 4.97 -7.87 16.59
CA VAL A 67 6.30 -8.53 16.60
C VAL A 67 7.44 -7.53 16.40
N GLN A 68 7.29 -6.54 15.50
CA GLN A 68 8.30 -5.50 15.30
C GLN A 68 8.52 -4.62 16.54
N LYS A 69 7.48 -4.38 17.36
CA LYS A 69 7.62 -3.63 18.62
C LYS A 69 8.32 -4.43 19.73
N SER A 70 8.19 -5.75 19.76
CA SER A 70 8.83 -6.61 20.76
C SER A 70 10.30 -6.93 20.50
N GLY A 71 10.82 -6.64 19.30
CA GLY A 71 12.24 -6.87 18.95
C GLY A 71 13.16 -5.66 19.22
N GLN A 72 12.63 -4.58 19.81
CA GLN A 72 13.37 -3.35 20.14
C GLN A 72 13.58 -3.14 21.66
N THR A 73 13.36 -4.16 22.49
CA THR A 73 13.74 -4.15 23.92
C THR A 73 15.04 -4.89 24.17
#